data_AF-A0A7S3UQL5-F1
#
_entry.id   AF-A0A7S3UQL5-F1
#
_cell.length_a   1.000
_cell.length_b   1.000
_cell.length_c   1.000
_cell.angle_alpha   90.00
_cell.angle_beta   90.00
_cell.angle_gamma   90.00
#
_symmetry.space_group_name_H-M   'P 1'
#
loop_
_entity.id
_entity.type
_entity.pdbx_description
1 polymer ?
#
loop_
_entity_poly.entity_id
_entity_poly.type
_entity_poly.pdbx_seq_one_letter_code
_entity_poly.pdbx_strand_id
1 'polypeptide(L)'
;AMFPLLSPGSRVVNVCSKAGCTKWWTPEKRAELLRPELDLNGLESLVSAYVSDTAVGMAFANGWPKSHFAVSQAAKLALTRVYSKAFSSKGVVVVACCPGWCWTDLGGNIA
;
A
#
# COMPACT_ATOMS: atom_id res chain seq x y z
N ALA A 1 -0.60 -8.00 16.81
CA ALA A 1 -0.10 -8.28 15.45
C ALA A 1 -0.44 -9.72 15.05
N MET A 2 -0.88 -9.97 13.81
CA MET A 2 -1.27 -11.33 13.36
C MET A 2 -0.10 -12.19 12.86
N PHE A 3 0.97 -11.56 12.36
CA PHE A 3 2.10 -12.27 11.74
C PHE A 3 2.84 -13.29 12.62
N PRO A 4 2.99 -13.09 13.95
CA PRO A 4 3.54 -14.11 14.84
C PRO A 4 2.72 -15.40 14.90
N LEU A 5 1.43 -15.35 14.55
CA LEU A 5 0.51 -16.49 14.60
C LEU A 5 0.52 -17.33 13.29
N LEU A 6 1.20 -16.88 12.25
CA LEU A 6 1.23 -17.58 10.96
C LEU A 6 2.10 -18.83 11.05
N SER A 7 1.50 -19.98 10.76
CA SER A 7 2.22 -21.25 10.59
C SER A 7 3.15 -21.17 9.37
N PRO A 8 4.26 -21.93 9.35
CA PRO A 8 5.09 -22.07 8.15
C PRO A 8 4.25 -22.47 6.92
N GLY A 9 4.55 -21.87 5.76
CA GLY A 9 3.80 -22.13 4.52
C GLY A 9 2.44 -21.39 4.40
N SER A 10 2.07 -20.55 5.36
CA SER A 10 0.83 -19.76 5.30
C SER A 10 0.78 -18.83 4.08
N ARG A 11 -0.44 -18.47 3.65
CA ARG A 11 -0.68 -17.52 2.57
C ARG A 11 -1.42 -16.30 3.10
N VAL A 12 -0.91 -15.12 2.79
CA VAL A 12 -1.53 -13.84 3.13
C VAL A 12 -1.86 -13.12 1.83
N VAL A 13 -3.13 -12.73 1.67
CA VAL A 13 -3.61 -11.99 0.51
C VAL A 13 -4.14 -10.64 0.97
N ASN A 14 -3.44 -9.58 0.60
CA ASN A 14 -3.91 -8.21 0.80
C ASN A 14 -4.78 -7.82 -0.40
N VAL A 15 -6.09 -7.68 -0.17
CA VAL A 15 -6.99 -7.15 -1.20
C VAL A 15 -6.73 -5.66 -1.37
N CYS A 16 -6.12 -5.28 -2.48
CA CYS A 16 -5.74 -3.92 -2.84
C CYS A 16 -6.60 -3.41 -4.01
N SER A 17 -6.14 -2.35 -4.69
CA SER A 17 -6.75 -1.84 -5.93
C SER A 17 -5.69 -1.39 -6.93
N LYS A 18 -6.03 -1.46 -8.22
CA LYS A 18 -5.24 -0.87 -9.32
C LYS A 18 -5.01 0.64 -9.13
N ALA A 19 -5.87 1.32 -8.36
CA ALA A 19 -5.71 2.72 -7.98
C ALA A 19 -4.39 2.99 -7.24
N GLY A 20 -3.80 2.00 -6.56
CA GLY A 20 -2.49 2.12 -5.91
C GLY A 20 -1.29 2.15 -6.87
N CYS A 21 -1.51 2.09 -8.19
CA CYS A 21 -0.43 2.15 -9.17
C CYS A 21 0.26 3.53 -9.14
N THR A 22 1.55 3.55 -8.89
CA THR A 22 2.35 4.78 -8.77
C THR A 22 2.85 5.34 -10.10
N LYS A 23 2.36 4.83 -11.25
CA LYS A 23 2.78 5.28 -12.59
C LYS A 23 2.60 6.80 -12.79
N TRP A 24 1.60 7.38 -12.14
CA TRP A 24 1.19 8.78 -12.28
C TRP A 24 1.56 9.65 -11.07
N TRP A 25 2.37 9.12 -10.14
CA TRP A 25 2.85 9.88 -8.99
C TRP A 25 4.06 10.72 -9.41
N THR A 26 4.41 11.71 -8.59
CA THR A 26 5.67 12.42 -8.79
C THR A 26 6.86 11.44 -8.67
N PRO A 27 7.96 11.67 -9.42
CA PRO A 27 9.14 10.82 -9.36
C PRO A 27 9.65 10.60 -7.93
N GLU A 28 9.60 11.64 -7.10
CA GLU A 28 10.10 11.64 -5.72
C GLU A 28 9.25 10.71 -4.84
N LYS A 29 7.92 10.89 -4.80
CA LYS A 29 7.02 10.04 -4.01
C LYS A 29 6.99 8.60 -4.51
N ARG A 30 7.11 8.41 -5.82
CA ARG A 30 7.27 7.08 -6.40
C ARG A 30 8.57 6.42 -5.95
N ALA A 31 9.69 7.15 -5.94
CA ALA A 31 10.98 6.61 -5.52
C ALA A 31 10.98 6.24 -4.02
N GLU A 32 10.43 7.11 -3.17
CA GLU A 32 10.26 6.86 -1.73
C GLU A 32 9.51 5.54 -1.48
N LEU A 33 8.34 5.36 -2.12
CA LEU A 33 7.49 4.20 -1.91
C LEU A 33 8.06 2.92 -2.56
N LEU A 34 8.78 3.05 -3.67
CA LEU A 34 9.32 1.89 -4.39
C LEU A 34 10.72 1.48 -3.94
N ARG A 35 11.37 2.25 -3.05
CA ARG A 35 12.71 2.00 -2.55
C ARG A 35 12.92 0.53 -2.14
N PRO A 36 13.98 -0.16 -2.63
CA PRO A 36 14.19 -1.57 -2.31
C PRO A 36 14.38 -1.86 -0.82
N GLU A 37 15.00 -0.93 -0.10
CA GLU A 37 15.30 -0.97 1.34
C GLU A 37 14.18 -0.38 2.20
N LEU A 38 12.99 -0.15 1.63
CA LEU A 38 11.83 0.26 2.43
C LEU A 38 11.46 -0.87 3.40
N ASP A 39 11.40 -0.55 4.69
CA ASP A 39 10.99 -1.43 5.77
C ASP A 39 9.68 -0.94 6.41
N LEU A 40 9.24 -1.60 7.48
CA LEU A 40 7.97 -1.26 8.12
C LEU A 40 7.97 0.15 8.73
N ASN A 41 9.06 0.52 9.41
CA ASN A 41 9.19 1.85 10.05
C ASN A 41 9.26 2.96 9.00
N GLY A 42 9.97 2.74 7.89
CA GLY A 42 10.04 3.66 6.77
C GLY A 42 8.67 3.84 6.11
N LEU A 43 7.93 2.75 5.90
CA LEU A 43 6.57 2.83 5.37
C LEU A 43 5.62 3.55 6.32
N GLU A 44 5.69 3.28 7.62
CA GLU A 44 4.92 3.98 8.66
C GLU A 44 5.22 5.49 8.67
N SER A 45 6.48 5.85 8.55
CA SER A 45 6.92 7.25 8.45
C SER A 45 6.34 7.94 7.21
N LEU A 46 6.35 7.26 6.05
CA LEU A 46 5.76 7.80 4.81
C LEU A 46 4.25 8.01 4.94
N VAL A 47 3.54 7.03 5.51
CA VAL A 47 2.09 7.15 5.73
C VAL A 47 1.78 8.26 6.73
N SER A 48 2.58 8.39 7.78
CA SER A 48 2.43 9.46 8.78
C SER A 48 2.68 10.84 8.19
N ALA A 49 3.72 10.98 7.35
CA ALA A 49 4.00 12.23 6.63
C ALA A 49 2.81 12.62 5.73
N TYR A 50 2.25 11.67 5.00
CA TYR A 50 1.06 11.90 4.19
C TYR A 50 -0.16 12.35 5.03
N VAL A 51 -0.40 11.73 6.19
CA VAL A 51 -1.50 12.12 7.09
C VAL A 51 -1.29 13.54 7.60
N SER A 52 -0.08 13.88 8.03
CA SER A 52 0.28 15.23 8.48
C SER A 52 0.10 16.27 7.37
N ASP A 53 0.59 15.98 6.16
CA ASP A 53 0.44 16.86 5.00
C ASP A 53 -1.03 17.05 4.62
N THR A 54 -1.84 15.99 4.73
CA THR A 54 -3.28 16.05 4.45
C THR A 54 -4.00 16.92 5.49
N ALA A 55 -3.63 16.81 6.77
CA ALA A 55 -4.24 17.58 7.86
C ALA A 55 -4.07 19.10 7.70
N VAL A 56 -2.99 19.54 7.04
CA VAL A 56 -2.71 20.96 6.77
C VAL A 56 -2.97 21.38 5.31
N GLY A 57 -3.58 20.50 4.50
CA GLY A 57 -3.92 20.79 3.11
C GLY A 57 -2.72 20.87 2.14
N MET A 58 -1.55 20.37 2.54
CA MET A 58 -0.30 20.44 1.77
C MET A 58 0.03 19.16 0.97
N ALA A 59 -0.77 18.10 1.09
CA ALA A 59 -0.47 16.81 0.47
C ALA A 59 -0.17 16.92 -1.05
N PHE A 60 -1.02 17.60 -1.81
CA PHE A 60 -0.79 17.75 -3.25
C PHE A 60 0.43 18.62 -3.57
N ALA A 61 0.66 19.69 -2.81
CA ALA A 61 1.84 20.55 -2.97
C ALA A 61 3.14 19.79 -2.67
N ASN A 62 3.11 18.86 -1.72
CA ASN A 62 4.22 17.98 -1.35
C ASN A 62 4.35 16.74 -2.27
N GLY A 63 3.64 16.71 -3.39
CA GLY A 63 3.77 15.69 -4.44
C GLY A 63 2.94 14.42 -4.23
N TRP A 64 2.07 14.36 -3.21
CA TRP A 64 1.13 13.25 -3.06
C TRP A 64 0.03 13.32 -4.13
N PRO A 65 -0.49 12.17 -4.61
CA PRO A 65 -1.60 12.17 -5.55
C PRO A 65 -2.88 12.68 -4.88
N LYS A 66 -3.80 13.24 -5.68
CA LYS A 66 -5.07 13.80 -5.17
C LYS A 66 -6.01 12.77 -4.54
N SER A 67 -5.93 11.49 -4.94
CA SER A 67 -6.81 10.45 -4.44
C SER A 67 -6.28 9.86 -3.14
N HIS A 68 -6.96 10.13 -2.03
CA HIS A 68 -6.63 9.52 -0.74
C HIS A 68 -6.72 8.00 -0.77
N PHE A 69 -7.69 7.47 -1.52
CA PHE A 69 -7.83 6.03 -1.76
C PHE A 69 -6.63 5.47 -2.53
N ALA A 70 -6.10 6.17 -3.53
CA ALA A 70 -4.90 5.73 -4.24
C ALA A 70 -3.68 5.63 -3.30
N VAL A 71 -3.50 6.59 -2.40
CA VAL A 71 -2.39 6.58 -1.41
C VAL A 71 -2.50 5.39 -0.48
N SER A 72 -3.69 5.11 0.08
CA SER A 72 -3.88 3.98 0.98
C SER A 72 -3.63 2.63 0.30
N GLN A 73 -4.04 2.49 -0.96
CA GLN A 73 -3.82 1.27 -1.74
C GLN A 73 -2.35 1.09 -2.12
N ALA A 74 -1.65 2.19 -2.44
CA ALA A 74 -0.22 2.17 -2.70
C ALA A 74 0.59 1.79 -1.45
N ALA A 75 0.20 2.30 -0.28
CA ALA A 75 0.80 1.91 1.01
C ALA A 75 0.60 0.41 1.29
N LYS A 76 -0.59 -0.15 1.01
CA LYS A 76 -0.84 -1.61 1.14
C LYS A 76 -0.02 -2.45 0.16
N LEU A 77 0.23 -1.96 -1.05
CA LEU A 77 1.13 -2.62 -2.01
C LEU A 77 2.58 -2.61 -1.51
N ALA A 78 3.05 -1.49 -0.95
CA ALA A 78 4.37 -1.40 -0.31
C ALA A 78 4.47 -2.34 0.89
N LEU A 79 3.46 -2.36 1.76
CA LEU A 79 3.37 -3.27 2.91
C LEU A 79 3.46 -4.74 2.50
N THR A 80 2.78 -5.11 1.42
CA THR A 80 2.83 -6.47 0.86
C THR A 80 4.25 -6.85 0.47
N ARG A 81 5.00 -5.94 -0.18
CA ARG A 81 6.42 -6.17 -0.53
C ARG A 81 7.29 -6.32 0.71
N VAL A 82 7.11 -5.46 1.71
CA VAL A 82 7.87 -5.50 2.98
C VAL A 82 7.66 -6.85 3.66
N TYR A 83 6.41 -7.29 3.82
CA TYR A 83 6.10 -8.56 4.47
C TYR A 83 6.48 -9.78 3.64
N SER A 84 6.34 -9.73 2.31
CA SER A 84 6.81 -10.82 1.45
C SER A 84 8.30 -11.09 1.65
N LYS A 85 9.12 -10.05 1.84
CA LYS A 85 10.55 -10.21 2.18
C LYS A 85 10.73 -10.74 3.59
N ALA A 86 10.10 -10.10 4.58
CA ALA A 86 10.29 -10.39 6.00
C ALA A 86 9.90 -11.83 6.40
N PHE A 87 8.91 -12.44 5.74
CA PHE A 87 8.40 -13.77 6.09
C PHE A 87 8.76 -14.87 5.07
N SER A 88 9.56 -14.54 4.06
CA SER A 88 10.04 -15.49 3.05
C SER A 88 10.75 -16.71 3.65
N SER A 89 11.57 -16.51 4.69
CA SER A 89 12.28 -17.59 5.38
C SER A 89 11.38 -18.59 6.10
N LYS A 90 10.14 -18.20 6.42
CA LYS A 90 9.10 -19.09 6.98
C LYS A 90 8.25 -19.77 5.92
N GLY A 91 8.58 -19.60 4.64
CA GLY A 91 7.78 -20.07 3.51
C GLY A 91 6.42 -19.38 3.39
N VAL A 92 6.21 -18.26 4.07
CA VAL A 92 4.94 -17.52 4.00
C VAL A 92 4.89 -16.76 2.69
N VAL A 93 3.83 -16.96 1.93
CA VAL A 93 3.57 -16.25 0.68
C VAL A 93 2.66 -15.05 0.97
N VAL A 94 3.16 -13.85 0.73
CA VAL A 94 2.39 -12.61 0.90
C VAL A 94 2.21 -11.98 -0.47
N VAL A 95 0.96 -11.84 -0.90
CA VAL A 95 0.61 -11.26 -2.21
C VAL A 95 -0.45 -10.18 -2.06
N ALA A 96 -0.54 -9.35 -3.08
CA ALA A 96 -1.62 -8.38 -3.24
C ALA A 96 -2.40 -8.69 -4.51
N CYS A 97 -3.70 -8.45 -4.47
CA CYS A 97 -4.56 -8.56 -5.65
C CYS A 97 -5.42 -7.31 -5.81
N CYS A 98 -5.96 -7.10 -7.01
CA CYS A 98 -7.03 -6.14 -7.27
C CYS A 98 -8.23 -6.95 -7.77
N PRO A 99 -9.38 -6.91 -7.10
CA PRO A 99 -10.55 -7.71 -7.50
C PRO A 99 -11.23 -7.17 -8.77
N GLY A 100 -10.86 -5.96 -9.21
CA GLY A 100 -11.51 -5.26 -10.30
C GLY A 100 -12.57 -4.29 -9.77
N TRP A 101 -13.41 -3.79 -10.68
CA TRP A 101 -14.60 -3.06 -10.28
C TRP A 101 -15.68 -4.06 -9.91
N CYS A 102 -16.09 -4.08 -8.65
CA CYS A 102 -17.07 -5.03 -8.13
C CYS A 102 -18.32 -4.28 -7.69
N TRP A 103 -19.49 -4.81 -8.05
CA TRP A 103 -20.76 -4.29 -7.59
C TRP A 103 -20.95 -4.57 -6.10
N THR A 104 -20.56 -3.59 -5.28
CA THR A 104 -20.61 -3.59 -3.81
C THR A 104 -20.91 -2.17 -3.35
N ASP A 105 -21.21 -1.94 -2.06
CA ASP A 105 -21.46 -0.58 -1.54
C ASP A 105 -20.30 0.39 -1.80
N LEU A 106 -19.05 -0.10 -1.84
CA LEU A 106 -17.87 0.71 -2.13
C LEU A 106 -17.71 1.01 -3.64
N GLY A 107 -18.00 0.02 -4.49
CA GLY A 107 -17.88 0.16 -5.94
C GLY A 107 -19.09 0.84 -6.58
N GLY A 108 -20.26 0.78 -5.95
CA GLY A 108 -21.51 1.25 -6.53
C GLY A 108 -21.92 0.48 -7.79
N ASN A 109 -22.99 0.95 -8.42
CA ASN A 109 -23.42 0.52 -9.74
C ASN A 109 -22.95 1.55 -10.77
N ILE A 110 -22.30 1.10 -11.85
CA ILE A 110 -21.88 1.96 -12.97
C ILE A 110 -22.80 1.80 -14.20
N ALA A 111 -23.98 1.22 -14.02
CA ALA A 111 -25.05 1.21 -15.00
C ALA A 111 -25.55 2.63 -15.30
#